data_AF-A0A819ZUF0-F1
#
_entry.id   AF-A0A819ZUF0-F1
#
_cell.length_a   1.000
_cell.length_b   1.000
_cell.length_c   1.000
_cell.angle_alpha   90.00
_cell.angle_beta   90.00
_cell.angle_gamma   90.00
#
_symmetry.space_group_name_H-M   'P 1'
#
loop_
_entity.id
_entity.type
_entity.pdbx_description
1 polymer ?
#
loop_
_entity_poly.entity_id
_entity_poly.type
_entity_poly.pdbx_seq_one_letter_code
_entity_poly.pdbx_strand_id
1 'polypeptide(L)'
;EMSKFDFSLTFIYNASSDDNQMSCHFVCSHDLFEKSTISQIGQRFEYMFEQLFQTQSSNIPAINASSSIDKLGLILPEEAEEMDLVMFHRLDNIVNEAPASFAQARIWLDERIRFDPDKPQIAIYNMPFVYRLQPGHTLSIKQLHQALHLTVNNNPSLHTSLIFDTEINQLIQRVITRKDNYTDMFSFIESTYETDEQLNQILHDERRNPHLFDLVQGLVFRCHIIYYKQISSNHLLSHKDLLIFNFHHALFDFPSMNIFLHDLNQAYTTGQLLYDDNTNLRYLDCKY
;
A
#
# COMPACT_ATOMS: atom_id res chain seq x y z
N GLU A 1 10.76 -31.59 -7.23
CA GLU A 1 12.17 -31.45 -6.83
C GLU A 1 12.23 -30.83 -5.45
N MET A 2 13.23 -31.15 -4.63
CA MET A 2 13.46 -30.41 -3.39
C MET A 2 14.06 -29.04 -3.74
N SER A 3 13.31 -27.98 -3.47
CA SER A 3 13.73 -26.61 -3.76
C SER A 3 14.71 -26.10 -2.72
N LYS A 4 15.74 -25.38 -3.16
CA LYS A 4 16.63 -24.58 -2.30
C LYS A 4 16.00 -23.23 -1.91
N PHE A 5 14.89 -22.85 -2.55
CA PHE A 5 14.16 -21.59 -2.36
C PHE A 5 12.67 -21.83 -2.03
N ASP A 6 12.05 -20.99 -1.22
CA ASP A 6 10.65 -21.20 -0.79
C ASP A 6 9.67 -21.23 -1.97
N PHE A 7 9.96 -20.46 -3.03
CA PHE A 7 9.21 -20.41 -4.29
C PHE A 7 10.12 -19.96 -5.45
N SER A 8 10.07 -20.64 -6.60
CA SER A 8 10.85 -20.29 -7.78
C SER A 8 10.10 -20.57 -9.09
N LEU A 9 10.33 -19.72 -10.09
CA LEU A 9 9.78 -19.83 -11.43
C LEU A 9 10.93 -19.92 -12.44
N THR A 10 10.95 -20.97 -13.26
CA THR A 10 11.99 -21.19 -14.28
C THR A 10 11.36 -21.28 -15.67
N PHE A 11 11.89 -20.50 -16.61
CA PHE A 11 11.56 -20.62 -18.03
C PHE A 11 12.64 -21.44 -18.72
N ILE A 12 12.22 -22.43 -19.51
CA ILE A 12 13.11 -23.27 -20.30
C ILE A 12 12.66 -23.16 -21.75
N TYR A 13 13.52 -22.53 -22.55
CA TYR A 13 13.39 -22.47 -24.01
C TYR A 13 14.52 -23.30 -24.62
N ASN A 14 14.17 -24.31 -25.40
CA ASN A 14 15.15 -25.13 -26.09
C ASN A 14 15.30 -24.63 -27.53
N ALA A 15 16.32 -23.84 -27.80
CA ALA A 15 16.58 -23.30 -29.15
C ALA A 15 16.92 -24.37 -30.22
N SER A 16 17.08 -25.63 -29.81
CA SER A 16 17.42 -26.78 -30.66
C SER A 16 16.23 -27.68 -30.99
N SER A 17 15.06 -27.46 -30.40
CA SER A 17 13.81 -28.12 -30.80
C SER A 17 13.06 -27.23 -31.79
N ASP A 18 12.70 -27.78 -32.96
CA ASP A 18 11.88 -27.09 -33.98
C ASP A 18 10.42 -26.86 -33.53
N ASP A 19 10.11 -27.05 -32.24
CA ASP A 19 8.76 -26.95 -31.71
C ASP A 19 8.35 -25.50 -31.34
N ASN A 20 9.30 -24.55 -31.30
CA ASN A 20 9.07 -23.16 -30.87
C ASN A 20 8.34 -23.08 -29.51
N GLN A 21 8.53 -24.06 -28.62
CA GLN A 21 7.86 -24.08 -27.33
C GLN A 21 8.76 -23.52 -26.23
N MET A 22 8.17 -22.69 -25.37
CA MET A 22 8.76 -22.30 -24.11
C MET A 22 7.98 -22.97 -22.99
N SER A 23 8.69 -23.69 -22.12
CA SER A 23 8.10 -24.34 -20.94
C SER A 23 8.39 -23.54 -19.68
N CYS A 24 7.46 -23.58 -18.74
CA CYS A 24 7.51 -22.84 -17.49
C CYS A 24 7.34 -23.82 -16.32
N HIS A 25 8.20 -23.73 -15.31
CA HIS A 25 8.20 -24.62 -14.16
C HIS A 25 8.15 -23.83 -12.86
N PHE A 26 7.11 -24.09 -12.06
CA PHE A 26 7.02 -23.63 -10.67
C PHE A 26 7.59 -24.69 -9.74
N VAL A 27 8.56 -24.31 -8.93
CA VAL A 27 9.10 -25.17 -7.87
C VAL A 27 8.93 -24.45 -6.54
N CYS A 28 8.16 -25.06 -5.64
CA CYS A 28 7.78 -24.50 -4.35
C CYS A 28 7.94 -25.53 -3.23
N SER A 29 8.10 -25.05 -2.00
CA SER A 29 8.19 -25.92 -0.83
C SER A 29 6.81 -26.36 -0.34
N HIS A 30 6.59 -27.67 -0.18
CA HIS A 30 5.29 -28.25 0.21
C HIS A 30 4.93 -28.08 1.70
N ASP A 31 5.90 -27.69 2.53
CA ASP A 31 5.69 -27.31 3.93
C ASP A 31 5.14 -25.88 4.09
N LEU A 32 5.30 -25.03 3.07
CA LEU A 32 4.86 -23.64 3.07
C LEU A 32 3.62 -23.40 2.21
N PHE A 33 3.38 -24.22 1.19
CA PHE A 33 2.30 -23.99 0.23
C PHE A 33 1.46 -25.25 -0.02
N GLU A 34 0.14 -25.09 0.06
CA GLU A 34 -0.79 -26.13 -0.38
C GLU A 34 -0.75 -26.30 -1.90
N LYS A 35 -0.88 -27.55 -2.36
CA LYS A 35 -0.84 -27.88 -3.79
C LYS A 35 -1.92 -27.13 -4.61
N SER A 36 -3.10 -26.93 -4.03
CA SER A 36 -4.20 -26.15 -4.60
C SER A 36 -3.80 -24.69 -4.86
N THR A 37 -3.17 -24.05 -3.86
CA THR A 37 -2.67 -22.67 -3.95
C THR A 37 -1.64 -22.51 -5.06
N ILE A 38 -0.71 -23.46 -5.17
CA ILE A 38 0.31 -23.47 -6.23
C ILE A 38 -0.31 -23.65 -7.61
N SER A 39 -1.33 -24.52 -7.73
CA SER A 39 -2.05 -24.71 -8.99
C SER A 39 -2.75 -23.43 -9.43
N GLN A 40 -3.39 -22.71 -8.51
CA GLN A 40 -4.03 -21.41 -8.80
C GLN A 40 -3.00 -20.35 -9.22
N ILE A 41 -1.86 -20.26 -8.52
CA ILE A 41 -0.77 -19.35 -8.92
C ILE A 41 -0.29 -19.66 -10.35
N GLY A 42 -0.15 -20.95 -10.69
CA GLY A 42 0.21 -21.39 -12.03
C GLY A 42 -0.80 -20.95 -13.09
N GLN A 43 -2.09 -21.17 -12.84
CA GLN A 43 -3.17 -20.76 -13.75
C GLN A 43 -3.23 -19.24 -13.94
N ARG A 44 -3.12 -18.46 -12.85
CA ARG A 44 -3.09 -16.99 -12.91
C ARG A 44 -1.89 -16.48 -13.71
N PHE A 45 -0.72 -17.11 -13.53
CA PHE A 45 0.46 -16.78 -14.30
C PHE A 45 0.29 -17.10 -15.79
N GLU A 46 -0.25 -18.27 -16.12
CA GLU A 46 -0.58 -18.67 -17.50
C GLU A 46 -1.55 -17.67 -18.14
N TYR A 47 -2.63 -17.32 -17.45
CA TYR A 47 -3.61 -16.33 -17.91
C TYR A 47 -2.99 -14.94 -18.17
N MET A 48 -2.14 -14.46 -17.26
CA MET A 48 -1.39 -13.21 -17.46
C MET A 48 -0.45 -13.30 -18.67
N PHE A 49 0.22 -14.45 -18.83
CA PHE A 49 1.13 -14.70 -19.94
C PHE A 49 0.39 -14.74 -21.28
N GLU A 50 -0.77 -15.39 -21.35
CA GLU A 50 -1.63 -15.36 -22.54
C GLU A 50 -2.02 -13.94 -22.92
N GLN A 51 -2.42 -13.09 -21.97
CA GLN A 51 -2.78 -11.70 -22.23
C GLN A 51 -1.61 -10.86 -22.76
N LEU A 52 -0.37 -11.17 -22.36
CA LEU A 52 0.85 -10.52 -22.85
C LEU A 52 1.15 -10.85 -24.32
N PHE A 53 0.81 -12.08 -24.76
CA PHE A 53 1.18 -12.61 -26.08
C PHE A 53 0.00 -12.87 -27.00
N GLN A 54 -1.23 -12.60 -26.56
CA GLN A 54 -2.44 -12.61 -27.40
C GLN A 54 -2.26 -11.57 -28.50
N THR A 55 -1.94 -12.06 -29.70
CA THR A 55 -1.94 -11.27 -30.92
C THR A 55 -3.38 -10.86 -31.20
N GLN A 56 -3.64 -9.56 -31.33
CA GLN A 56 -4.90 -9.09 -31.90
C GLN A 56 -5.00 -9.68 -33.32
N SER A 57 -5.76 -10.76 -33.46
CA SER A 57 -6.06 -11.37 -34.74
C SER A 57 -7.08 -10.50 -35.45
N SER A 58 -6.62 -9.36 -35.99
CA SER A 58 -7.39 -8.43 -36.81
C SER A 58 -6.42 -7.61 -37.63
N ASN A 59 -6.31 -7.94 -38.93
CA ASN A 59 -5.69 -7.27 -40.08
C ASN A 59 -5.30 -5.76 -39.99
N ILE A 60 -4.52 -5.34 -39.01
CA ILE A 60 -3.94 -3.99 -38.93
C ILE A 60 -2.42 -4.14 -38.86
N PRO A 61 -1.64 -3.37 -39.65
CA PRO A 61 -0.18 -3.46 -39.66
C PRO A 61 0.36 -3.26 -38.25
N ALA A 62 1.11 -4.26 -37.78
CA ALA A 62 1.69 -4.34 -36.46
C ALA A 62 2.72 -3.22 -36.22
N ILE A 63 2.27 -2.07 -35.75
CA ILE A 63 3.11 -1.09 -35.07
C ILE A 63 2.27 -0.50 -33.91
N ASN A 64 2.61 -0.90 -32.69
CA ASN A 64 2.19 -0.29 -31.41
C ASN A 64 0.80 -0.61 -30.85
N ALA A 65 0.42 -1.89 -30.74
CA ALA A 65 -0.65 -2.31 -29.83
C ALA A 65 -0.11 -3.29 -28.78
N SER A 66 0.96 -2.91 -28.06
CA SER A 66 1.22 -3.56 -26.77
C SER A 66 0.14 -3.09 -25.81
N SER A 67 -0.72 -4.00 -25.36
CA SER A 67 -1.53 -3.77 -24.17
C SER A 67 -0.58 -3.29 -23.06
N SER A 68 -0.88 -2.13 -22.47
CA SER A 68 -0.06 -1.63 -21.38
C SER A 68 -0.17 -2.61 -20.20
N ILE A 69 0.94 -2.86 -19.51
CA ILE A 69 1.09 -3.91 -18.48
C ILE A 69 0.05 -3.75 -17.36
N ASP A 70 -0.41 -2.53 -17.10
CA ASP A 70 -1.48 -2.18 -16.15
C ASP A 70 -2.85 -2.77 -16.49
N LYS A 71 -3.05 -3.30 -17.70
CA LYS A 71 -4.30 -3.94 -18.15
C LYS A 71 -4.30 -5.46 -18.02
N LEU A 72 -3.20 -6.06 -17.56
CA LEU A 72 -3.11 -7.51 -17.39
C LEU A 72 -3.85 -7.95 -16.12
N GLY A 73 -4.81 -8.85 -16.26
CA GLY A 73 -5.51 -9.46 -15.15
C GLY A 73 -4.72 -10.63 -14.55
N LEU A 74 -4.54 -10.61 -13.24
CA LEU A 74 -4.10 -11.78 -12.46
C LEU A 74 -5.27 -12.60 -11.91
N ILE A 75 -6.48 -12.07 -11.95
CA ILE A 75 -7.71 -12.73 -11.52
C ILE A 75 -8.22 -13.55 -12.70
N LEU A 76 -8.43 -14.84 -12.49
CA LEU A 76 -8.99 -15.72 -13.53
C LEU A 76 -10.45 -15.35 -13.82
N PRO A 77 -10.95 -15.55 -15.05
CA PRO A 77 -12.36 -15.27 -15.36
C PRO A 77 -13.35 -15.98 -14.42
N GLU A 78 -13.11 -17.24 -14.06
CA GLU A 78 -13.93 -17.99 -13.10
C GLU A 78 -13.86 -17.37 -11.69
N GLU A 79 -12.68 -16.88 -11.27
CA GLU A 79 -12.53 -16.16 -10.00
C GLU A 79 -13.25 -14.81 -10.04
N ALA A 80 -13.26 -14.12 -11.17
CA ALA A 80 -14.00 -12.88 -11.35
C ALA A 80 -15.52 -13.12 -11.31
N GLU A 81 -16.01 -14.20 -11.93
CA GLU A 81 -17.41 -14.61 -11.84
C GLU A 81 -17.79 -14.98 -10.39
N GLU A 82 -16.94 -15.72 -9.68
CA GLU A 82 -17.14 -15.99 -8.24
C GLU A 82 -17.13 -14.71 -7.41
N MET A 83 -16.22 -13.78 -7.70
CA MET A 83 -16.15 -12.48 -7.04
C MET A 83 -17.38 -11.61 -7.34
N ASP A 84 -17.95 -11.69 -8.53
CA ASP A 84 -19.20 -11.02 -8.90
C ASP A 84 -20.42 -11.67 -8.23
N LEU A 85 -20.37 -12.98 -7.97
CA LEU A 85 -21.38 -13.72 -7.21
C LEU A 85 -21.28 -13.47 -5.70
N VAL A 86 -20.08 -13.19 -5.19
CA VAL A 86 -19.87 -12.66 -3.85
C VAL A 86 -20.27 -11.19 -3.86
N MET A 87 -21.49 -10.90 -3.46
CA MET A 87 -21.88 -9.53 -3.14
C MET A 87 -20.96 -9.02 -2.02
N PHE A 88 -19.91 -8.27 -2.38
CA PHE A 88 -19.21 -7.38 -1.48
C PHE A 88 -20.16 -6.24 -1.17
N HIS A 89 -21.13 -6.51 -0.28
CA HIS A 89 -21.89 -5.43 0.32
C HIS A 89 -20.91 -4.62 1.16
N ARG A 90 -20.76 -3.35 0.82
CA ARG A 90 -20.32 -2.37 1.81
C ARG A 90 -21.22 -2.58 3.02
N LEU A 91 -20.63 -2.85 4.18
CA LEU A 91 -21.41 -2.89 5.40
C LEU A 91 -22.12 -1.55 5.53
N ASP A 92 -23.44 -1.59 5.68
CA ASP A 92 -24.27 -0.39 5.86
C ASP A 92 -23.81 0.43 7.08
N ASN A 93 -23.14 -0.22 8.03
CA ASN A 93 -22.56 0.40 9.21
C ASN A 93 -21.04 0.17 9.25
N ILE A 94 -20.27 1.23 9.53
CA ILE A 94 -18.86 1.11 9.90
C ILE A 94 -18.81 0.34 11.21
N VAL A 95 -18.33 -0.90 11.15
CA VAL A 95 -18.02 -1.68 12.34
C VAL A 95 -16.74 -1.11 12.94
N ASN A 96 -16.86 -0.54 14.14
CA ASN A 96 -15.72 0.10 14.81
C ASN A 96 -14.66 -0.90 15.29
N GLU A 97 -15.00 -2.18 15.37
CA GLU A 97 -14.11 -3.22 15.87
C GLU A 97 -14.45 -4.57 15.25
N ALA A 98 -13.44 -5.22 14.65
CA ALA A 98 -13.59 -6.50 13.97
C ALA A 98 -12.29 -7.31 14.04
N PRO A 99 -12.33 -8.63 13.75
CA PRO A 99 -11.11 -9.37 13.46
C PRO A 99 -10.27 -8.69 12.38
N ALA A 100 -8.96 -8.65 12.58
CA ALA A 100 -8.03 -8.22 11.55
C ALA A 100 -8.08 -9.17 10.35
N SER A 101 -7.90 -8.60 9.16
CA SER A 101 -7.71 -9.37 7.92
C SER A 101 -6.51 -10.31 8.00
N PHE A 102 -6.48 -11.32 7.14
CA PHE A 102 -5.33 -12.20 7.01
C PHE A 102 -4.04 -11.41 6.67
N ALA A 103 -4.15 -10.40 5.80
CA ALA A 103 -3.04 -9.54 5.43
C ALA A 103 -2.52 -8.71 6.62
N GLN A 104 -3.41 -8.08 7.38
CA GLN A 104 -3.07 -7.34 8.60
C GLN A 104 -2.40 -8.25 9.64
N ALA A 105 -2.99 -9.44 9.90
CA ALA A 105 -2.45 -10.40 10.86
C ALA A 105 -1.06 -10.89 10.47
N ARG A 106 -0.84 -11.19 9.18
CA ARG A 106 0.46 -11.61 8.66
C ARG A 106 1.52 -10.52 8.83
N ILE A 107 1.21 -9.28 8.44
CA ILE A 107 2.14 -8.15 8.56
C ILE A 107 2.47 -7.89 10.02
N TRP A 108 1.46 -7.83 10.89
CA TRP A 108 1.64 -7.60 12.32
C TRP A 108 2.52 -8.68 12.96
N LEU A 109 2.26 -9.96 12.67
CA LEU A 109 3.04 -11.07 13.22
C LEU A 109 4.49 -11.04 12.74
N ASP A 110 4.72 -10.87 11.44
CA ASP A 110 6.07 -10.78 10.87
C ASP A 110 6.85 -9.61 11.48
N GLU A 111 6.21 -8.46 11.69
CA GLU A 111 6.83 -7.33 12.37
C GLU A 111 7.20 -7.65 13.83
N ARG A 112 6.28 -8.26 14.61
CA ARG A 112 6.57 -8.67 15.99
C ARG A 112 7.78 -9.62 16.07
N ILE A 113 7.92 -10.53 15.10
CA ILE A 113 9.08 -11.44 15.01
C ILE A 113 10.37 -10.67 14.67
N ARG A 114 10.30 -9.66 13.80
CA ARG A 114 11.47 -8.84 13.41
C ARG A 114 11.90 -7.88 14.49
N PHE A 115 10.98 -7.39 15.33
CA PHE A 115 11.26 -6.47 16.42
C PHE A 115 11.68 -7.17 17.72
N ASP A 116 12.22 -8.38 17.59
CA ASP A 116 12.97 -9.08 18.63
C ASP A 116 13.99 -8.13 19.29
N PRO A 117 13.90 -7.87 20.61
CA PRO A 117 14.78 -6.94 21.32
C PRO A 117 16.26 -7.29 21.20
N ASP A 118 16.58 -8.56 20.94
CA ASP A 118 17.95 -9.05 20.85
C ASP A 118 18.57 -8.83 19.45
N LYS A 119 17.81 -8.25 18.50
CA LYS A 119 18.25 -8.03 17.12
C LYS A 119 18.09 -6.57 16.69
N PRO A 120 18.88 -6.10 15.70
CA PRO A 120 18.66 -4.80 15.09
C PRO A 120 17.26 -4.74 14.47
N GLN A 121 16.43 -3.86 15.01
CA GLN A 121 15.06 -3.66 14.52
C GLN A 121 15.05 -2.82 13.25
N ILE A 122 14.40 -3.32 12.22
CA ILE A 122 14.30 -2.65 10.91
C ILE A 122 12.87 -2.76 10.43
N ALA A 123 12.20 -1.62 10.25
CA ALA A 123 10.90 -1.60 9.61
C ALA A 123 11.03 -1.94 8.13
N ILE A 124 10.15 -2.81 7.65
CA ILE A 124 10.02 -3.15 6.23
C ILE A 124 8.62 -2.87 5.67
N TYR A 125 7.70 -2.45 6.54
CA TYR A 125 6.29 -2.17 6.21
C TYR A 125 5.97 -0.67 6.20
N ASN A 126 6.97 0.20 6.32
CA ASN A 126 6.80 1.62 6.04
C ASN A 126 6.68 1.83 4.53
N MET A 127 5.71 2.63 4.11
CA MET A 127 5.43 2.97 2.72
C MET A 127 5.58 4.48 2.49
N PRO A 128 6.83 5.00 2.39
CA PRO A 128 7.05 6.42 2.11
C PRO A 128 6.81 6.73 0.63
N PHE A 129 5.96 7.72 0.38
CA PHE A 129 5.70 8.32 -0.92
C PHE A 129 6.26 9.74 -0.93
N VAL A 130 7.26 9.97 -1.79
CA VAL A 130 8.03 11.22 -1.83
C VAL A 130 7.57 12.08 -3.00
N TYR A 131 7.26 13.34 -2.72
CA TYR A 131 6.77 14.31 -3.68
C TYR A 131 7.67 15.55 -3.72
N ARG A 132 7.77 16.13 -4.91
CA ARG A 132 8.31 17.47 -5.15
C ARG A 132 7.31 18.25 -5.99
N LEU A 133 7.22 19.54 -5.72
CA LEU A 133 6.41 20.43 -6.55
C LEU A 133 7.11 20.69 -7.89
N GLN A 134 6.32 20.90 -8.93
CA GLN A 134 6.86 21.40 -10.20
C GLN A 134 7.41 22.83 -10.02
N PRO A 135 8.44 23.22 -10.80
CA PRO A 135 8.94 24.59 -10.80
C PRO A 135 7.79 25.61 -11.00
N GLY A 136 7.87 26.74 -10.28
CA GLY A 136 6.85 27.80 -10.33
C GLY A 136 5.60 27.55 -9.48
N HIS A 137 5.43 26.36 -8.90
CA HIS A 137 4.32 26.06 -8.00
C HIS A 137 4.72 26.23 -6.54
N THR A 138 3.74 26.58 -5.71
CA THR A 138 3.89 26.65 -4.26
C THR A 138 2.72 25.95 -3.57
N LEU A 139 2.96 25.45 -2.36
CA LEU A 139 1.94 24.76 -1.57
C LEU A 139 1.93 25.32 -0.16
N SER A 140 0.78 25.79 0.30
CA SER A 140 0.58 26.26 1.68
C SER A 140 0.56 25.10 2.67
N ILE A 141 1.51 25.09 3.61
CA ILE A 141 1.62 24.09 4.67
C ILE A 141 0.42 24.13 5.60
N LYS A 142 -0.09 25.33 5.93
CA LYS A 142 -1.28 25.48 6.77
C LYS A 142 -2.50 24.81 6.14
N GLN A 143 -2.74 25.05 4.85
CA GLN A 143 -3.85 24.42 4.13
C GLN A 143 -3.66 22.90 4.01
N LEU A 144 -2.42 22.45 3.80
CA LEU A 144 -2.10 21.02 3.76
C LEU A 144 -2.41 20.34 5.08
N HIS A 145 -1.98 20.93 6.20
CA HIS A 145 -2.26 20.40 7.53
C HIS A 145 -3.76 20.26 7.79
N GLN A 146 -4.53 21.30 7.45
CA GLN A 146 -6.00 21.29 7.57
C GLN A 146 -6.64 20.23 6.67
N ALA A 147 -6.19 20.12 5.43
CA ALA A 147 -6.68 19.13 4.48
C ALA A 147 -6.38 17.70 4.95
N LEU A 148 -5.17 17.45 5.47
CA LEU A 148 -4.79 16.15 6.03
C LEU A 148 -5.66 15.77 7.22
N HIS A 149 -6.03 16.70 8.10
CA HIS A 149 -6.99 16.41 9.17
C HIS A 149 -8.33 15.93 8.63
N LEU A 150 -8.87 16.63 7.63
CA LEU A 150 -10.14 16.23 7.01
C LEU A 150 -10.00 14.84 6.37
N THR A 151 -8.96 14.63 5.58
CA THR A 151 -8.70 13.37 4.87
C THR A 151 -8.52 12.22 5.86
N VAL A 152 -7.67 12.36 6.87
CA VAL A 152 -7.43 11.29 7.86
C VAL A 152 -8.71 10.99 8.63
N ASN A 153 -9.41 12.00 9.15
CA ASN A 153 -10.65 11.79 9.92
C ASN A 153 -11.77 11.14 9.09
N ASN A 154 -11.80 11.37 7.78
CA ASN A 154 -12.80 10.80 6.88
C ASN A 154 -12.47 9.36 6.45
N ASN A 155 -11.22 8.91 6.64
CA ASN A 155 -10.71 7.64 6.16
C ASN A 155 -10.32 6.72 7.34
N PRO A 156 -11.23 5.81 7.78
CA PRO A 156 -11.03 5.00 8.97
C PRO A 156 -9.73 4.21 9.03
N SER A 157 -9.23 3.73 7.89
CA SER A 157 -7.97 2.96 7.84
C SER A 157 -6.77 3.77 8.35
N LEU A 158 -6.76 5.09 8.15
CA LEU A 158 -5.66 5.99 8.53
C LEU A 158 -5.60 6.27 10.04
N HIS A 159 -6.59 5.81 10.79
CA HIS A 159 -6.62 5.89 12.24
C HIS A 159 -7.17 4.60 12.87
N THR A 160 -6.88 3.45 12.26
CA THR A 160 -7.23 2.13 12.78
C THR A 160 -6.07 1.55 13.59
N SER A 161 -6.37 1.10 14.81
CA SER A 161 -5.44 0.35 15.65
C SER A 161 -5.49 -1.15 15.37
N LEU A 162 -4.36 -1.84 15.54
CA LEU A 162 -4.25 -3.30 15.55
C LEU A 162 -3.80 -3.76 16.94
N ILE A 163 -4.65 -4.50 17.64
CA ILE A 163 -4.45 -4.93 19.03
C ILE A 163 -4.67 -6.43 19.11
N PHE A 164 -3.72 -7.15 19.70
CA PHE A 164 -3.89 -8.59 19.93
C PHE A 164 -4.70 -8.81 21.21
N ASP A 165 -5.88 -9.40 21.06
CA ASP A 165 -6.72 -9.81 22.18
C ASP A 165 -6.31 -11.21 22.65
N THR A 166 -5.80 -11.28 23.87
CA THR A 166 -5.32 -12.52 24.49
C THR A 166 -6.45 -13.43 25.00
N GLU A 167 -7.65 -12.89 25.24
CA GLU A 167 -8.79 -13.69 25.72
C GLU A 167 -9.38 -14.55 24.60
N ILE A 168 -9.46 -13.98 23.40
CA ILE A 168 -9.94 -14.68 22.19
C ILE A 168 -8.82 -15.12 21.25
N ASN A 169 -7.56 -14.86 21.63
CA ASN A 169 -6.35 -15.23 20.89
C ASN A 169 -6.40 -14.78 19.42
N GLN A 170 -6.81 -13.53 19.19
CA GLN A 170 -7.05 -12.98 17.85
C GLN A 170 -6.53 -11.54 17.74
N LEU A 171 -5.98 -11.19 16.58
CA LEU A 171 -5.68 -9.80 16.27
C LEU A 171 -6.97 -9.07 15.88
N ILE A 172 -7.24 -7.98 16.57
CA ILE A 172 -8.43 -7.14 16.38
C ILE A 172 -8.02 -5.82 15.76
N GLN A 173 -8.77 -5.40 14.75
CA GLN A 173 -8.71 -4.05 14.20
C GLN A 173 -9.81 -3.19 14.83
N ARG A 174 -9.45 -1.98 15.27
CA ARG A 174 -10.38 -1.04 15.88
C ARG A 174 -10.16 0.36 15.34
N VAL A 175 -11.23 0.96 14.80
CA VAL A 175 -11.24 2.35 14.34
C VAL A 175 -11.17 3.26 15.57
N ILE A 176 -10.11 4.05 15.68
CA ILE A 176 -9.96 4.98 16.79
C ILE A 176 -10.76 6.25 16.51
N THR A 177 -11.63 6.63 17.44
CA THR A 177 -12.28 7.95 17.44
C THR A 177 -11.77 8.74 18.64
N ARG A 178 -11.14 9.89 18.39
CA ARG A 178 -10.66 10.76 19.47
C ARG A 178 -11.73 11.78 19.82
N LYS A 179 -12.11 11.84 21.10
CA LYS A 179 -13.10 12.81 21.61
C LYS A 179 -12.55 14.23 21.71
N ASP A 180 -11.23 14.35 21.80
CA ASP A 180 -10.54 15.64 21.89
C ASP A 180 -10.05 16.05 20.50
N ASN A 181 -10.61 17.15 19.99
CA ASN A 181 -10.27 17.75 18.69
C ASN A 181 -8.81 18.21 18.56
N TYR A 182 -8.00 18.10 19.62
CA TYR A 182 -6.64 18.63 19.69
C TYR A 182 -5.54 17.57 19.53
N THR A 183 -5.88 16.27 19.51
CA THR A 183 -4.87 15.22 19.43
C THR A 183 -4.78 14.69 18.01
N ASP A 184 -3.77 15.14 17.26
CA ASP A 184 -3.55 14.78 15.86
C ASP A 184 -3.54 13.25 15.65
N MET A 185 -4.39 12.75 14.76
CA MET A 185 -4.49 11.32 14.42
C MET A 185 -3.27 10.82 13.61
N PHE A 186 -2.33 11.70 13.31
CA PHE A 186 -1.14 11.42 12.54
C PHE A 186 0.01 12.33 12.99
N SER A 187 1.24 11.94 12.68
CA SER A 187 2.42 12.77 12.96
C SER A 187 2.67 13.76 11.83
N PHE A 188 2.82 15.05 12.14
CA PHE A 188 3.25 16.08 11.18
C PHE A 188 4.61 16.63 11.62
N ILE A 189 5.66 16.37 10.84
CA ILE A 189 7.02 16.75 11.20
C ILE A 189 7.69 17.58 10.11
N GLU A 190 8.67 18.38 10.51
CA GLU A 190 9.44 19.25 9.63
C GLU A 190 10.94 19.05 9.87
N SER A 191 11.71 18.99 8.79
CA SER A 191 13.16 18.94 8.83
C SER A 191 13.79 19.76 7.70
N THR A 192 15.11 19.87 7.71
CA THR A 192 15.87 20.58 6.69
C THR A 192 16.96 19.68 6.12
N TYR A 193 17.32 19.89 4.86
CA TYR A 193 18.49 19.26 4.24
C TYR A 193 19.32 20.30 3.47
N GLU A 194 20.64 20.12 3.48
CA GLU A 194 21.59 20.93 2.71
C GLU A 194 22.39 20.10 1.70
N THR A 195 22.63 18.82 2.00
CA THR A 195 23.39 17.91 1.13
C THR A 195 22.58 16.67 0.75
N ASP A 196 23.00 15.99 -0.32
CA ASP A 196 22.37 14.75 -0.77
C ASP A 196 22.51 13.63 0.25
N GLU A 197 23.60 13.59 1.02
CA GLU A 197 23.79 12.61 2.11
C GLU A 197 22.76 12.79 3.22
N GLN A 198 22.50 14.04 3.63
CA GLN A 198 21.47 14.34 4.63
C GLN A 198 20.08 13.95 4.13
N LEU A 199 19.77 14.28 2.87
CA LEU A 199 18.49 13.89 2.26
C LEU A 199 18.35 12.36 2.20
N ASN A 200 19.39 11.65 1.76
CA ASN A 200 19.42 10.19 1.71
C ASN A 200 19.26 9.57 3.10
N GLN A 201 19.84 10.17 4.14
CA GLN A 201 19.67 9.71 5.52
C GLN A 201 18.21 9.86 5.98
N ILE A 202 17.56 10.99 5.68
CA ILE A 202 16.15 11.21 5.99
C ILE A 202 15.26 10.19 5.26
N LEU A 203 15.49 9.97 3.96
CA LEU A 203 14.73 9.00 3.16
C LEU A 203 14.94 7.56 3.65
N HIS A 204 16.16 7.22 4.07
CA HIS A 204 16.47 5.92 4.64
C HIS A 204 15.79 5.73 5.99
N ASP A 205 15.74 6.77 6.84
CA ASP A 205 15.04 6.73 8.12
C ASP A 205 13.53 6.54 7.94
N GLU A 206 12.89 7.32 7.06
CA GLU A 206 11.46 7.17 6.72
C GLU A 206 11.11 5.74 6.27
N ARG A 207 12.01 5.07 5.56
CA ARG A 207 11.79 3.70 5.10
C ARG A 207 12.00 2.63 6.18
N ARG A 208 12.90 2.83 7.13
CA ARG A 208 13.46 1.72 7.95
C ARG A 208 13.35 1.89 9.44
N ASN A 209 13.01 3.09 9.91
CA ASN A 209 12.90 3.36 11.34
C ASN A 209 11.65 2.64 11.92
N PRO A 210 11.81 1.75 12.90
CA PRO A 210 10.72 0.98 13.49
C PRO A 210 9.83 1.79 14.44
N HIS A 211 10.20 3.03 14.76
CA HIS A 211 9.50 3.87 15.72
C HIS A 211 8.60 4.93 15.06
N LEU A 212 8.45 4.92 13.73
CA LEU A 212 7.67 5.95 13.04
C LEU A 212 6.16 5.82 13.23
N PHE A 213 5.69 4.61 13.56
CA PHE A 213 4.27 4.27 13.68
C PHE A 213 3.98 3.55 15.00
N ASP A 214 2.77 3.78 15.51
CA ASP A 214 2.23 3.06 16.67
C ASP A 214 0.88 2.46 16.28
N LEU A 215 0.92 1.18 15.90
CA LEU A 215 -0.23 0.39 15.50
C LEU A 215 -1.26 0.22 16.63
N VAL A 216 -0.83 0.27 17.91
CA VAL A 216 -1.75 0.12 19.04
C VAL A 216 -2.57 1.39 19.25
N GLN A 217 -1.97 2.55 18.99
CA GLN A 217 -2.64 3.85 19.10
C GLN A 217 -3.37 4.29 17.81
N GLY A 218 -3.27 3.48 16.75
CA GLY A 218 -3.79 3.83 15.43
C GLY A 218 -3.03 4.97 14.75
N LEU A 219 -1.77 5.22 15.14
CA LEU A 219 -0.88 6.20 14.51
C LEU A 219 -0.16 5.53 13.34
N VAL A 220 -0.87 5.39 12.22
CA VAL A 220 -0.45 4.61 11.05
C VAL A 220 -0.14 5.46 9.81
N PHE A 221 -0.27 6.79 9.94
CA PHE A 221 0.05 7.77 8.92
C PHE A 221 0.92 8.89 9.51
N ARG A 222 1.83 9.41 8.70
CA ARG A 222 2.63 10.60 9.01
C ARG A 222 2.91 11.42 7.75
N CYS A 223 3.04 12.72 7.94
CA CYS A 223 3.45 13.68 6.93
C CYS A 223 4.79 14.30 7.36
N HIS A 224 5.78 14.28 6.47
CA HIS A 224 7.09 14.88 6.71
C HIS A 224 7.42 15.91 5.64
N ILE A 225 7.59 17.15 6.08
CA ILE A 225 8.04 18.26 5.24
C ILE A 225 9.56 18.38 5.35
N ILE A 226 10.26 18.38 4.22
CA ILE A 226 11.72 18.52 4.19
C ILE A 226 12.09 19.77 3.39
N TYR A 227 12.52 20.80 4.10
CA TYR A 227 12.88 22.08 3.49
C TYR A 227 14.33 22.08 2.99
N TYR A 228 14.58 22.70 1.84
CA TYR A 228 15.94 22.92 1.39
C TYR A 228 16.58 24.10 2.15
N LYS A 229 17.68 23.82 2.85
CA LYS A 229 18.49 24.73 3.69
C LYS A 229 17.82 25.32 4.92
N GLN A 230 16.58 25.77 4.84
CA GLN A 230 15.92 26.44 5.96
C GLN A 230 14.41 26.28 5.88
N ILE A 231 13.77 26.19 7.05
CA ILE A 231 12.32 26.17 7.17
C ILE A 231 11.75 27.47 6.59
N SER A 232 10.70 27.33 5.79
CA SER A 232 10.08 28.43 5.08
C SER A 232 9.33 29.37 6.03
N SER A 233 9.75 30.64 6.12
CA SER A 233 9.12 31.64 6.99
C SER A 233 7.74 32.09 6.53
N ASN A 234 7.38 31.85 5.27
CA ASN A 234 6.06 32.16 4.72
C ASN A 234 5.11 30.94 4.74
N HIS A 235 5.54 29.81 5.30
CA HIS A 235 4.79 28.54 5.34
C HIS A 235 4.33 28.04 3.95
N LEU A 236 5.11 28.34 2.91
CA LEU A 236 4.94 27.80 1.56
C LEU A 236 6.09 26.86 1.23
N LEU A 237 5.76 25.69 0.67
CA LEU A 237 6.70 24.82 -0.02
C LEU A 237 6.95 25.26 -1.45
N SER A 238 8.13 24.95 -1.94
CA SER A 238 8.60 25.17 -3.30
C SER A 238 9.12 23.88 -3.93
N HIS A 239 9.49 23.93 -5.22
CA HIS A 239 10.07 22.78 -5.95
C HIS A 239 11.36 22.20 -5.35
N LYS A 240 12.08 22.96 -4.51
CA LYS A 240 13.30 22.48 -3.83
C LYS A 240 12.99 21.70 -2.58
N ASP A 241 11.82 21.89 -2.00
CA ASP A 241 11.39 21.19 -0.80
C ASP A 241 10.78 19.83 -1.20
N LEU A 242 10.68 18.93 -0.23
CA LEU A 242 10.04 17.64 -0.39
C LEU A 242 8.90 17.48 0.60
N LEU A 243 7.92 16.69 0.18
CA LEU A 243 6.80 16.25 0.99
C LEU A 243 6.79 14.73 0.98
N ILE A 244 6.75 14.12 2.16
CA ILE A 244 6.63 12.66 2.30
C ILE A 244 5.33 12.35 3.00
N PHE A 245 4.51 11.52 2.36
CA PHE A 245 3.42 10.82 3.00
C PHE A 245 3.87 9.39 3.27
N ASN A 246 3.91 9.00 4.54
CA ASN A 246 4.36 7.68 4.92
C ASN A 246 3.24 6.96 5.67
N PHE A 247 2.99 5.74 5.27
CA PHE A 247 1.91 4.90 5.78
C PHE A 247 2.46 3.59 6.28
N HIS A 248 1.79 2.99 7.25
CA HIS A 248 2.04 1.60 7.62
C HIS A 248 1.27 0.64 6.70
N HIS A 249 1.96 -0.30 6.05
CA HIS A 249 1.38 -1.18 5.03
C HIS A 249 0.23 -2.06 5.55
N ALA A 250 0.18 -2.36 6.85
CA ALA A 250 -0.95 -3.09 7.42
C ALA A 250 -2.30 -2.37 7.26
N LEU A 251 -2.31 -1.05 7.04
CA LEU A 251 -3.53 -0.23 6.94
C LEU A 251 -3.62 0.55 5.61
N PHE A 252 -2.69 0.35 4.70
CA PHE A 252 -2.60 1.10 3.45
C PHE A 252 -1.93 0.26 2.35
N ASP A 253 -2.35 0.47 1.10
CA ASP A 253 -1.77 -0.18 -0.07
C ASP A 253 -1.53 0.82 -1.22
N PHE A 254 -0.97 0.34 -2.32
CA PHE A 254 -0.69 1.20 -3.47
C PHE A 254 -1.95 1.78 -4.14
N PRO A 255 -3.00 0.99 -4.43
CA PRO A 255 -4.25 1.53 -4.98
C PRO A 255 -4.91 2.60 -4.10
N SER A 256 -4.80 2.46 -2.77
CA SER A 256 -5.31 3.42 -1.78
C SER A 256 -4.74 4.83 -1.97
N MET A 257 -3.56 4.97 -2.58
CA MET A 257 -2.94 6.28 -2.83
C MET A 257 -3.79 7.17 -3.74
N ASN A 258 -4.45 6.60 -4.75
CA ASN A 258 -5.29 7.41 -5.66
C ASN A 258 -6.48 8.01 -4.92
N ILE A 259 -7.07 7.23 -4.01
CA ILE A 259 -8.19 7.63 -3.17
C ILE A 259 -7.74 8.70 -2.16
N PHE A 260 -6.62 8.45 -1.46
CA PHE A 260 -6.03 9.43 -0.54
C PHE A 260 -5.74 10.78 -1.20
N LEU A 261 -5.13 10.78 -2.39
CA LEU A 261 -4.81 12.01 -3.11
C LEU A 261 -6.07 12.70 -3.65
N HIS A 262 -7.11 11.95 -4.03
CA HIS A 262 -8.39 12.52 -4.43
C HIS A 262 -9.01 13.33 -3.29
N ASP A 263 -9.19 12.69 -2.13
CA ASP A 263 -9.73 13.32 -0.93
C ASP A 263 -8.85 14.51 -0.48
N LEU A 264 -7.53 14.31 -0.43
CA LEU A 264 -6.61 15.37 -0.03
C LEU A 264 -6.70 16.60 -0.95
N ASN A 265 -6.78 16.40 -2.27
CA ASN A 265 -6.91 17.50 -3.22
C ASN A 265 -8.25 18.25 -3.06
N GLN A 266 -9.35 17.51 -2.83
CA GLN A 266 -10.65 18.13 -2.57
C GLN A 266 -10.63 18.94 -1.27
N ALA A 267 -10.12 18.35 -0.19
CA ALA A 267 -9.99 18.97 1.12
C ALA A 267 -9.09 20.22 1.06
N TYR A 268 -7.99 20.14 0.32
CA TYR A 268 -7.05 21.25 0.15
C TYR A 268 -7.67 22.41 -0.63
N THR A 269 -8.37 22.11 -1.73
CA THR A 269 -8.91 23.13 -2.64
C THR A 269 -10.14 23.82 -2.07
N THR A 270 -11.00 23.07 -1.39
CA THR A 270 -12.32 23.54 -0.95
C THR A 270 -12.43 23.79 0.55
N GLY A 271 -11.47 23.29 1.33
CA GLY A 271 -11.54 23.30 2.79
C GLY A 271 -12.59 22.33 3.37
N GLN A 272 -13.15 21.44 2.54
CA GLN A 272 -14.20 20.49 2.90
C GLN A 272 -14.00 19.16 2.17
N LEU A 273 -14.53 18.09 2.75
CA LEU A 273 -14.70 16.81 2.07
C LEU A 273 -16.19 16.57 1.86
N LEU A 274 -16.56 16.24 0.63
CA LEU A 274 -17.90 15.74 0.36
C LEU A 274 -17.86 14.23 0.59
N TYR A 275 -18.82 13.72 1.35
CA TYR A 275 -18.95 12.29 1.55
C TYR A 275 -19.29 11.63 0.21
N ASP A 276 -18.33 10.90 -0.34
CA ASP A 276 -18.54 9.98 -1.46
C ASP A 276 -18.17 8.58 -0.98
N ASP A 277 -19.14 7.66 -1.00
CA ASP A 277 -18.87 6.28 -0.65
C ASP A 277 -17.78 5.69 -1.55
N ASN A 278 -17.68 6.09 -2.82
CA ASN A 278 -16.70 5.55 -3.76
C ASN A 278 -15.25 6.00 -3.52
N THR A 279 -15.00 6.97 -2.62
CA THR A 279 -13.66 7.51 -2.35
C THR A 279 -13.23 7.37 -0.89
N ASN A 280 -13.94 6.59 -0.07
CA ASN A 280 -13.51 6.33 1.30
C ASN A 280 -12.57 5.12 1.38
N LEU A 281 -11.36 5.31 1.89
CA LEU A 281 -10.46 4.24 2.31
C LEU A 281 -11.04 3.51 3.51
N ARG A 282 -11.71 2.39 3.25
CA ARG A 282 -12.19 1.46 4.27
C ARG A 282 -11.44 0.16 4.12
N TYR A 283 -10.29 0.09 4.78
CA TYR A 283 -9.51 -1.15 4.86
C TYR A 283 -10.12 -2.05 5.96
N LEU A 284 -11.30 -2.62 5.68
CA LEU A 284 -11.95 -3.64 6.52
C LEU A 284 -12.09 -4.91 5.69
N ASP A 285 -10.96 -5.60 5.49
CA ASP A 285 -10.94 -6.93 4.87
C ASP A 285 -11.28 -7.98 5.94
N CYS A 286 -12.56 -8.06 6.32
CA CYS A 286 -13.04 -9.10 7.23
C CYS A 286 -13.95 -10.06 6.46
N LYS A 287 -13.64 -11.36 6.55
CA LYS A 287 -14.63 -12.39 6.22
C LYS A 287 -15.63 -12.46 7.37
N TYR A 288 -16.91 -12.22 7.06
CA TYR A 288 -18.01 -12.68 7.91
C TYR A 288 -18.29 -14.16 7.63
#